data_AF-A0AAU4M7S9-F1
#
_entry.id   AF-A0AAU4M7S9-F1
#
_cell.length_a   1.000
_cell.length_b   1.000
_cell.length_c   1.000
_cell.angle_alpha   90.00
_cell.angle_beta   90.00
_cell.angle_gamma   90.00
#
_symmetry.space_group_name_H-M   'P 1'
#
loop_
_entity.id
_entity.type
_entity.pdbx_description
1 polymer ?
#
loop_
_entity_poly.entity_id
_entity_poly.type
_entity_poly.pdbx_seq_one_letter_code
_entity_poly.pdbx_strand_id
1 'polypeptide(L)'
;MDPTDLPGYAGRIHDYFAAQPEHFRLMTWGQLELAAPGVRPDDAIQRAAAHRIEQLRTAQETGHLDPAWDPLDVLVFVNQIAMSWANRPDLARTLSPEDHALHLAARRAAIVAAVQRLFPATP
;
A
#
# COMPACT_ATOMS: atom_id res chain seq x y z
N MET A 1 7.31 5.09 -6.92
CA MET A 1 7.57 4.42 -5.64
C MET A 1 9.07 4.52 -5.41
N ASP A 2 9.53 4.59 -4.15
CA ASP A 2 10.93 4.36 -3.85
C ASP A 2 11.07 2.92 -3.35
N PRO A 3 11.68 2.00 -4.13
CA PRO A 3 11.79 0.60 -3.73
C PRO A 3 12.81 0.37 -2.61
N THR A 4 13.67 1.36 -2.31
CA THR A 4 14.61 1.31 -1.17
C THR A 4 13.94 1.76 0.15
N ASP A 5 12.75 2.36 0.07
CA ASP A 5 11.92 2.80 1.20
C ASP A 5 10.48 2.27 1.05
N LEU A 6 10.33 0.94 0.97
CA LEU A 6 9.01 0.30 1.02
C LEU A 6 8.21 0.67 2.30
N PRO A 7 8.82 0.75 3.50
CA PRO A 7 8.11 1.14 4.72
C PRO A 7 7.55 2.56 4.64
N GLY A 8 8.36 3.53 4.24
CA GLY A 8 7.89 4.90 4.08
C GLY A 8 6.91 5.05 2.92
N TYR A 9 7.06 4.28 1.84
CA TYR A 9 6.05 4.20 0.78
C TYR A 9 4.69 3.72 1.29
N ALA A 10 4.66 2.66 2.12
CA ALA A 10 3.44 2.17 2.75
C ALA A 10 2.81 3.23 3.67
N GLY A 11 3.63 3.95 4.44
CA GLY A 11 3.19 5.07 5.25
C GLY A 11 2.50 6.16 4.42
N ARG A 12 3.09 6.54 3.29
CA ARG A 12 2.51 7.56 2.38
C ARG A 12 1.17 7.13 1.77
N ILE A 13 1.02 5.85 1.41
CA ILE A 13 -0.29 5.31 0.95
C ILE A 13 -1.31 5.40 2.08
N HIS A 14 -0.92 5.00 3.30
CA HIS A 14 -1.82 5.06 4.45
C HIS A 14 -2.28 6.49 4.72
N ASP A 15 -1.34 7.44 4.74
CA ASP A 15 -1.62 8.87 4.93
C ASP A 15 -2.61 9.39 3.87
N TYR A 16 -2.43 8.99 2.61
CA TYR A 16 -3.32 9.37 1.50
C TYR A 16 -4.76 8.89 1.71
N PHE A 17 -4.96 7.59 1.99
CA PHE A 17 -6.32 7.06 2.16
C PHE A 17 -6.96 7.42 3.51
N ALA A 18 -6.15 7.71 4.54
CA ALA A 18 -6.64 8.29 5.78
C ALA A 18 -7.18 9.72 5.57
N ALA A 19 -6.51 10.51 4.72
CA ALA A 19 -6.94 11.86 4.37
C ALA A 19 -8.09 11.90 3.35
N GLN A 20 -8.22 10.89 2.49
CA GLN A 20 -9.21 10.83 1.40
C GLN A 20 -9.99 9.49 1.38
N PRO A 21 -10.89 9.23 2.36
CA PRO A 21 -11.60 7.96 2.46
C PRO A 21 -12.51 7.65 1.26
N GLU A 22 -13.05 8.68 0.60
CA GLU A 22 -13.86 8.56 -0.61
C GLU A 22 -13.08 8.01 -1.80
N HIS A 23 -11.79 8.32 -1.94
CA HIS A 23 -10.95 7.74 -2.99
C HIS A 23 -10.77 6.24 -2.81
N PHE A 24 -10.62 5.78 -1.55
CA PHE A 24 -10.59 4.34 -1.27
C PHE A 24 -11.90 3.67 -1.67
N ARG A 25 -13.04 4.27 -1.31
CA ARG A 25 -14.37 3.74 -1.66
C ARG A 25 -14.58 3.65 -3.16
N LEU A 26 -14.22 4.68 -3.91
CA LEU A 26 -14.33 4.70 -5.38
C LEU A 26 -13.45 3.61 -6.01
N MET A 27 -12.21 3.46 -5.51
CA MET A 27 -11.31 2.41 -5.98
C MET A 27 -11.90 1.01 -5.73
N THR A 28 -12.42 0.74 -4.52
CA THR A 28 -13.04 -0.55 -4.19
C THR A 28 -14.29 -0.81 -5.02
N TRP A 29 -15.14 0.20 -5.24
CA TRP A 29 -16.32 0.04 -6.09
C TRP A 29 -15.92 -0.24 -7.54
N GLY A 30 -14.94 0.49 -8.08
CA GLY A 30 -14.39 0.24 -9.41
C GLY A 30 -13.83 -1.18 -9.56
N GLN A 31 -13.17 -1.73 -8.53
CA GLN A 31 -12.73 -3.12 -8.54
C GLN A 31 -13.89 -4.13 -8.61
N LEU A 32 -15.01 -3.85 -7.95
CA LEU A 32 -16.19 -4.73 -8.00
C LEU A 32 -16.88 -4.71 -9.37
N GLU A 33 -17.03 -3.53 -9.97
CA GLU A 33 -17.70 -3.36 -11.27
C GLU A 33 -16.81 -3.80 -12.45
N LEU A 34 -15.51 -3.51 -12.39
CA LEU A 34 -14.56 -3.78 -13.47
C LEU A 34 -13.88 -5.16 -13.37
N ALA A 35 -14.09 -5.90 -12.28
CA ALA A 35 -13.72 -7.33 -12.21
C ALA A 35 -14.71 -8.24 -12.96
N ALA A 36 -15.73 -7.68 -13.62
CA ALA A 36 -16.65 -8.43 -14.46
C ALA A 36 -15.91 -9.07 -15.66
N PRO A 37 -16.24 -10.33 -16.04
CA PRO A 37 -15.64 -10.98 -17.19
C PRO A 37 -15.76 -10.13 -18.46
N GLY A 38 -14.64 -9.87 -19.14
CA GLY A 38 -14.59 -9.14 -20.40
C GLY A 38 -14.25 -7.65 -20.30
N VAL A 39 -14.15 -7.10 -19.09
CA VAL A 39 -13.66 -5.73 -18.88
C VAL A 39 -12.14 -5.72 -18.91
N ARG A 40 -11.55 -4.96 -19.83
CA ARG A 40 -10.10 -4.73 -19.85
C ARG A 40 -9.75 -3.64 -18.83
N PRO A 41 -8.77 -3.87 -17.94
CA PRO A 41 -8.27 -2.82 -17.07
C PRO A 41 -7.79 -1.61 -17.90
N ASP A 42 -7.94 -0.41 -17.35
CA ASP A 42 -7.39 0.81 -17.97
C ASP A 42 -5.88 0.65 -18.21
N ASP A 43 -5.45 0.88 -19.44
CA ASP A 43 -4.06 0.77 -19.86
C ASP A 43 -3.11 1.65 -19.01
N ALA A 44 -3.59 2.79 -18.49
CA ALA A 44 -2.79 3.66 -17.64
C ALA A 44 -2.47 3.00 -16.28
N ILE A 45 -3.44 2.32 -15.67
CA ILE A 45 -3.26 1.59 -14.40
C ILE A 45 -2.28 0.44 -14.61
N GLN A 46 -2.43 -0.30 -15.71
CA GLN A 46 -1.54 -1.42 -16.04
C GLN A 46 -0.10 -0.95 -16.28
N ARG A 47 0.10 0.14 -17.03
CA ARG A 47 1.43 0.74 -17.21
C ARG A 47 2.06 1.19 -15.89
N ALA A 48 1.27 1.81 -15.00
CA ALA A 48 1.76 2.23 -13.69
C ALA A 48 2.16 1.03 -12.81
N ALA A 49 1.39 -0.06 -12.84
CA ALA A 49 1.72 -1.29 -12.12
C ALA A 49 2.99 -1.94 -12.69
N ALA A 50 3.09 -2.08 -14.01
CA ALA A 50 4.27 -2.62 -14.69
C ALA A 50 5.54 -1.82 -14.37
N HIS A 51 5.45 -0.49 -14.34
CA HIS A 51 6.57 0.37 -13.96
C HIS A 51 7.00 0.14 -12.50
N ARG A 52 6.06 -0.01 -11.56
CA ARG A 52 6.39 -0.30 -10.15
C ARG A 52 7.01 -1.68 -9.97
N ILE A 53 6.54 -2.68 -10.72
CA ILE A 53 7.11 -4.03 -10.75
C ILE A 53 8.56 -3.99 -11.23
N GLU A 54 8.86 -3.19 -12.27
CA GLU A 54 10.22 -3.00 -12.77
C GLU A 54 11.12 -2.33 -11.72
N GLN A 55 10.63 -1.29 -11.02
CA GLN A 55 11.37 -0.65 -9.93
C GLN A 55 11.77 -1.65 -8.82
N LEU A 56 10.87 -2.57 -8.48
CA LEU A 56 11.13 -3.63 -7.49
C LEU A 56 12.15 -4.65 -8.01
N ARG A 57 12.06 -5.05 -9.28
CA ARG A 57 13.05 -5.93 -9.92
C ARG A 57 14.45 -5.33 -9.89
N THR A 58 14.60 -4.05 -10.26
CA THR A 58 15.88 -3.35 -10.17
C THR A 58 16.42 -3.31 -8.73
N ALA A 59 15.56 -3.12 -7.73
CA ALA A 59 15.97 -3.16 -6.33
C ALA A 59 16.49 -4.55 -5.90
N GLN A 60 15.91 -5.63 -6.42
CA GLN A 60 16.42 -7.00 -6.19
C GLN A 60 17.77 -7.23 -6.87
N GLU A 61 17.91 -6.82 -8.13
CA GLU A 61 19.16 -6.94 -8.89
C GLU A 61 20.32 -6.17 -8.24
N THR A 62 20.01 -5.08 -7.56
CA THR A 62 20.98 -4.24 -6.85
C THR A 62 21.16 -4.63 -5.37
N GLY A 63 20.47 -5.67 -4.90
CA GLY A 63 20.61 -6.19 -3.53
C GLY A 63 19.83 -5.45 -2.44
N HIS A 64 19.02 -4.46 -2.79
CA HIS A 64 18.20 -3.68 -1.85
C HIS A 64 16.91 -4.39 -1.44
N LEU A 65 16.55 -5.49 -2.11
CA LEU A 65 15.38 -6.30 -1.83
C LEU A 65 15.71 -7.77 -2.05
N ASP A 66 15.17 -8.65 -1.20
CA ASP A 66 15.38 -10.09 -1.30
C ASP A 66 14.84 -10.63 -2.65
N PRO A 67 15.69 -11.24 -3.50
CA PRO A 67 15.30 -11.76 -4.81
C PRO A 67 14.40 -13.00 -4.74
N ALA A 68 14.19 -13.60 -3.55
CA ALA A 68 13.29 -14.74 -3.38
C ALA A 68 11.80 -14.36 -3.53
N TRP A 69 11.45 -13.08 -3.39
CA TRP A 69 10.08 -12.61 -3.58
C TRP A 69 9.75 -12.34 -5.05
N ASP A 70 8.53 -12.66 -5.47
CA ASP A 70 8.00 -12.12 -6.72
C ASP A 70 7.73 -10.60 -6.55
N PRO A 71 8.25 -9.72 -7.44
CA PRO A 71 7.97 -8.29 -7.40
C PRO A 71 6.48 -7.91 -7.36
N LEU A 72 5.63 -8.69 -8.04
CA LEU A 72 4.18 -8.47 -8.01
C LEU A 72 3.63 -8.73 -6.61
N ASP A 73 4.07 -9.80 -5.94
CA ASP A 73 3.64 -10.12 -4.58
C ASP A 73 4.09 -9.05 -3.60
N VAL A 74 5.33 -8.55 -3.71
CA VAL A 74 5.83 -7.42 -2.91
C VAL A 74 4.92 -6.21 -3.10
N LEU A 75 4.62 -5.85 -4.35
CA LEU A 75 3.73 -4.73 -4.65
C LEU A 75 2.36 -4.94 -4.01
N VAL A 76 1.75 -6.12 -4.17
CA VAL A 76 0.44 -6.43 -3.60
C VAL A 76 0.47 -6.33 -2.08
N PHE A 77 1.41 -6.99 -1.41
CA PHE A 77 1.49 -6.99 0.06
C PHE A 77 1.69 -5.59 0.62
N VAL A 78 2.62 -4.79 0.07
CA VAL A 78 2.85 -3.42 0.55
C VAL A 78 1.59 -2.57 0.42
N ASN A 79 0.87 -2.66 -0.70
CA ASN A 79 -0.38 -1.93 -0.90
C ASN A 79 -1.48 -2.41 0.07
N GLN A 80 -1.66 -3.73 0.24
CA GLN A 80 -2.69 -4.28 1.13
C GLN A 80 -2.43 -3.93 2.60
N ILE A 81 -1.17 -4.00 3.05
CA ILE A 81 -0.80 -3.61 4.42
C ILE A 81 -1.06 -2.11 4.64
N ALA A 82 -0.69 -1.26 3.68
CA ALA A 82 -0.93 0.18 3.77
C ALA A 82 -2.42 0.56 3.82
N MET A 83 -3.25 -0.16 3.08
CA MET A 83 -4.70 0.06 3.00
C MET A 83 -5.51 -0.70 4.07
N SER A 84 -4.85 -1.47 4.93
CA SER A 84 -5.48 -2.38 5.91
C SER A 84 -6.54 -1.72 6.81
N TRP A 85 -6.37 -0.45 7.16
CA TRP A 85 -7.33 0.29 7.98
C TRP A 85 -8.40 1.04 7.18
N ALA A 86 -8.16 1.33 5.89
CA ALA A 86 -9.11 2.05 5.04
C ALA A 86 -10.39 1.21 4.80
N ASN A 87 -10.28 -0.12 4.87
CA ASN A 87 -11.41 -1.03 4.75
C ASN A 87 -12.10 -1.39 6.09
N ARG A 88 -11.65 -0.84 7.23
CA ARG A 88 -12.20 -1.13 8.58
C ARG A 88 -12.75 0.11 9.30
N PRO A 89 -13.73 0.82 8.73
CA PRO A 89 -14.39 1.93 9.45
C PRO A 89 -15.13 1.44 10.70
N ASP A 90 -15.59 0.19 10.73
CA ASP A 90 -16.27 -0.47 11.85
C ASP A 90 -15.38 -0.59 13.10
N LEU A 91 -14.06 -0.68 12.92
CA LEU A 91 -13.09 -0.76 14.01
C LEU A 91 -12.52 0.61 14.41
N ALA A 92 -12.97 1.70 13.77
CA ALA A 92 -12.60 3.05 14.16
C ALA A 92 -13.41 3.45 15.42
N ARG A 93 -12.72 3.60 16.56
CA ARG A 93 -13.34 4.12 17.79
C ARG A 93 -13.75 5.59 17.60
N THR A 94 -14.86 5.98 18.21
CA THR A 94 -15.18 7.38 18.46
C THR A 94 -14.18 7.89 19.51
N LEU A 95 -13.33 8.82 19.10
CA LEU A 95 -12.23 9.36 19.89
C LEU A 95 -12.35 10.88 19.94
N SER A 96 -11.78 11.50 20.99
CA SER A 96 -11.54 12.95 20.96
C SER A 96 -10.61 13.31 19.80
N PRO A 97 -10.56 14.57 19.33
CA PRO A 97 -9.67 14.96 18.24
C PRO A 97 -8.18 14.64 18.51
N GLU A 98 -7.73 14.81 19.76
CA GLU A 98 -6.36 14.51 20.19
C GLU A 98 -6.08 13.00 20.16
N ASP A 99 -6.99 12.21 20.74
CA ASP A 99 -6.91 10.75 20.72
C ASP A 99 -6.97 10.20 19.29
N HIS A 100 -7.72 10.85 18.41
CA HIS A 100 -7.83 10.48 17.00
C HIS A 100 -6.49 10.66 16.27
N ALA A 101 -5.81 11.79 16.48
CA ALA A 101 -4.50 12.04 15.88
C ALA A 101 -3.46 11.03 16.37
N LEU A 102 -3.42 10.77 17.68
CA LEU A 102 -2.54 9.76 18.27
C LEU A 102 -2.81 8.36 17.72
N HIS A 103 -4.09 8.01 17.56
CA HIS A 103 -4.51 6.73 17.01
C HIS A 103 -4.13 6.56 15.54
N LEU A 104 -4.25 7.60 14.71
CA LEU A 104 -3.76 7.59 13.33
C LEU A 104 -2.23 7.43 13.26
N ALA A 105 -1.50 8.16 14.10
CA ALA A 105 -0.03 8.03 14.17
C ALA A 105 0.41 6.62 14.59
N ALA A 106 -0.27 6.01 15.57
CA ALA A 106 0.02 4.65 16.02
C ALA A 106 -0.24 3.61 14.90
N ARG A 107 -1.34 3.75 14.16
CA ARG A 107 -1.64 2.88 13.00
C ARG A 107 -0.59 3.00 11.90
N ARG A 108 -0.22 4.24 11.55
CA ARG A 108 0.84 4.52 10.60
C ARG A 108 2.15 3.86 11.03
N ALA A 109 2.54 4.00 12.30
CA ALA A 109 3.74 3.39 12.84
C ALA A 109 3.70 1.85 12.75
N ALA A 110 2.55 1.22 13.06
CA ALA A 110 2.38 -0.23 12.94
C ALA A 110 2.52 -0.72 11.49
N ILE A 111 1.94 -0.01 10.52
CA ILE A 111 2.04 -0.31 9.08
C ILE A 111 3.50 -0.25 8.63
N VAL A 112 4.19 0.87 8.92
CA VAL A 112 5.60 1.07 8.56
C VAL A 112 6.45 -0.05 9.17
N ALA A 113 6.23 -0.35 10.45
CA ALA A 113 7.02 -1.37 11.14
C ALA A 113 6.70 -2.81 10.68
N ALA A 114 5.50 -3.08 10.18
CA ALA A 114 5.16 -4.37 9.57
C ALA A 114 5.86 -4.53 8.22
N VAL A 115 5.82 -3.50 7.37
CA VAL A 115 6.49 -3.53 6.06
C VAL A 115 8.00 -3.62 6.21
N GLN A 116 8.61 -2.89 7.15
CA GLN A 116 10.04 -3.00 7.45
C GLN A 116 10.47 -4.41 7.90
N ARG A 117 9.60 -5.14 8.60
CA ARG A 117 9.92 -6.51 9.05
C ARG A 117 9.79 -7.52 7.91
N LEU A 118 8.84 -7.30 7.00
CA LEU A 118 8.61 -8.18 5.87
C LEU A 118 9.63 -7.96 4.74
N PHE A 119 9.97 -6.69 4.50
CA PHE A 119 10.93 -6.24 3.50
C PHE A 119 11.95 -5.30 4.16
N PRO A 120 12.92 -5.85 4.91
CA PRO A 120 13.93 -5.02 5.55
C PRO A 120 14.77 -4.31 4.50
N ALA A 121 15.01 -3.02 4.71
CA ALA A 121 16.02 -2.30 3.94
C ALA A 121 17.37 -2.99 4.14
N THR A 122 17.97 -3.47 3.04
CA THR A 122 19.34 -3.97 3.06
C THR A 122 20.30 -2.80 3.29
N PRO A 123 21.31 -2.92 4.18
CA PRO A 123 22.31 -1.88 4.40
C PRO A 123 23.19 -1.60 3.18
#